data_AF-A0A962UEV5-F1
#
_entry.id   AF-A0A962UEV5-F1
#
_cell.length_a   1.000
_cell.length_b   1.000
_cell.length_c   1.000
_cell.angle_alpha   90.00
_cell.angle_beta   90.00
_cell.angle_gamma   90.00
#
_symmetry.space_group_name_H-M   'P 1'
#
loop_
_entity.id
_entity.type
_entity.pdbx_description
1 polymer ?
#
loop_
_entity_poly.entity_id
_entity_poly.type
_entity_poly.pdbx_seq_one_letter_code
_entity_poly.pdbx_strand_id
1 'polypeptide(L)'
;MEDALRDAQAELKKTTWELADTQATLKATQEQLATARKEMSALDIGHKQTENQLHDAARHKDAYLTMLAHELRNPLAPLRNAVEVMRGLDVPDPKLIELRDIIDRQVDHMARMLDGLLDISHIASSKLQLQQEEIDLVALFRQTTEDFRNILESMGRRLLFITDSVDIVFLFNSWKFSYN
;
A
#
# COMPACT_ATOMS: atom_id res chain seq x y z
N MET A 1 35.39 3.66 -80.27
CA MET A 1 34.31 2.72 -79.91
C MET A 1 34.78 1.71 -78.88
N GLU A 2 35.99 1.14 -79.04
CA GLU A 2 36.60 0.25 -78.03
C GLU A 2 36.85 0.91 -76.67
N ASP A 3 37.37 2.15 -76.62
CA ASP A 3 37.63 2.84 -75.35
C ASP A 3 36.35 3.08 -74.54
N ALA A 4 35.27 3.52 -75.19
CA ALA A 4 33.97 3.72 -74.54
C ALA A 4 33.35 2.41 -74.01
N LEU A 5 33.57 1.30 -74.71
CA LEU A 5 33.13 -0.03 -74.23
C LEU A 5 33.94 -0.48 -73.02
N ARG A 6 35.25 -0.19 -73.00
CA ARG A 6 36.15 -0.53 -71.90
C ARG A 6 35.83 0.27 -70.64
N ASP A 7 35.53 1.55 -70.78
CA ASP A 7 35.11 2.42 -69.68
C ASP A 7 33.76 1.98 -69.10
N ALA A 8 32.77 1.69 -69.96
CA ALA A 8 31.47 1.17 -69.52
C ALA A 8 31.59 -0.18 -68.79
N GLN A 9 32.49 -1.07 -69.22
CA GLN A 9 32.77 -2.34 -68.55
C GLN A 9 33.46 -2.15 -67.19
N ALA A 10 34.35 -1.16 -67.06
CA ALA A 10 35.00 -0.84 -65.80
C ALA A 10 34.01 -0.28 -64.77
N GLU A 11 33.11 0.60 -65.23
CA GLU A 11 32.06 1.19 -64.40
C GLU A 11 31.00 0.16 -63.97
N LEU A 12 30.63 -0.76 -64.87
CA LEU A 12 29.78 -1.91 -64.52
C LEU A 12 30.44 -2.81 -63.46
N LYS A 13 31.74 -3.12 -63.61
CA LYS A 13 32.46 -3.91 -62.58
C LYS A 13 32.49 -3.20 -61.24
N LYS A 14 32.78 -1.90 -61.23
CA LYS A 14 32.80 -1.09 -60.01
C LYS A 14 31.44 -1.12 -59.29
N THR A 15 30.36 -0.84 -60.02
CA THR A 15 28.99 -0.85 -59.46
C THR A 15 28.56 -2.24 -58.98
N THR A 16 28.92 -3.31 -59.68
CA THR A 16 28.63 -4.68 -59.22
C THR A 16 29.37 -5.03 -57.92
N TRP A 17 30.60 -4.54 -57.73
CA TRP A 17 31.35 -4.74 -56.49
C TRP A 17 30.74 -3.94 -55.34
N GLU A 18 30.37 -2.68 -55.56
CA GLU A 18 29.67 -1.82 -54.58
C GLU A 18 28.31 -2.42 -54.18
N LEU A 19 27.57 -2.99 -55.13
CA LEU A 19 26.30 -3.67 -54.86
C LEU A 19 26.50 -4.92 -53.99
N ALA A 20 27.53 -5.72 -54.28
CA ALA A 20 27.84 -6.91 -53.48
C ALA A 20 28.24 -6.54 -52.04
N ASP A 21 29.02 -5.48 -51.86
CA ASP A 21 29.45 -4.98 -50.55
C ASP A 21 28.28 -4.43 -49.71
N THR A 22 27.41 -3.62 -50.33
CA THR A 22 26.19 -3.12 -49.67
C THR A 22 25.23 -4.25 -49.32
N GLN A 23 25.09 -5.26 -50.18
CA GLN A 23 24.25 -6.43 -49.91
C GLN A 23 24.80 -7.28 -48.76
N ALA A 24 26.13 -7.44 -48.66
CA ALA A 24 26.77 -8.10 -47.53
C ALA A 24 26.54 -7.35 -46.21
N THR A 25 26.67 -6.02 -46.24
CA THR A 25 26.41 -5.16 -45.06
C THR A 25 24.94 -5.20 -44.64
N LEU A 26 24.00 -5.16 -45.59
CA LEU A 26 22.57 -5.27 -45.31
C LEU A 26 22.23 -6.62 -44.66
N LYS A 27 22.82 -7.72 -45.16
CA LYS A 27 22.60 -9.03 -44.58
C LYS A 27 23.10 -9.10 -43.13
N ALA A 28 24.30 -8.57 -42.86
CA ALA A 28 24.86 -8.53 -41.51
C ALA A 28 23.99 -7.70 -40.55
N THR A 29 23.48 -6.54 -40.99
CA THR A 29 22.59 -5.71 -40.16
C THR A 29 21.23 -6.36 -39.92
N GLN A 30 20.67 -7.08 -40.91
CA GLN A 30 19.44 -7.87 -40.73
C GLN A 30 19.61 -8.99 -39.70
N GLU A 31 20.73 -9.70 -39.72
CA GLU A 31 21.05 -10.75 -38.74
C GLU A 31 21.21 -10.16 -37.33
N GLN A 32 21.86 -8.99 -37.20
CA GLN A 32 21.96 -8.25 -35.94
C GLN A 32 20.58 -7.82 -35.42
N LEU A 33 19.72 -7.25 -36.28
CA LEU A 33 18.35 -6.86 -35.90
C LEU A 33 17.50 -8.05 -35.49
N ALA A 34 17.62 -9.19 -36.18
CA ALA A 34 16.90 -10.41 -35.82
C ALA A 34 17.33 -10.91 -34.43
N THR A 35 18.62 -10.79 -34.10
CA THR A 35 19.17 -11.17 -32.79
C THR A 35 18.67 -10.23 -31.71
N ALA A 36 18.81 -8.91 -31.89
CA ALA A 36 18.33 -7.90 -30.96
C ALA A 36 16.82 -8.01 -30.71
N ARG A 37 16.02 -8.32 -31.74
CA ARG A 37 14.57 -8.52 -31.59
C ARG A 37 14.24 -9.74 -30.74
N LYS A 38 14.99 -10.84 -30.86
CA LYS A 38 14.81 -12.02 -30.00
C LYS A 38 15.14 -11.71 -28.55
N GLU A 39 16.25 -11.03 -28.30
CA GLU A 39 16.66 -10.60 -26.96
C GLU A 39 15.61 -9.67 -26.32
N MET A 40 15.14 -8.68 -27.08
CA MET A 40 14.09 -7.76 -26.62
C MET A 40 12.78 -8.49 -26.31
N SER A 41 12.38 -9.46 -27.13
CA SER A 41 11.19 -10.27 -26.85
C SER A 41 11.36 -11.14 -25.59
N ALA A 42 12.54 -11.70 -25.36
CA ALA A 42 12.82 -12.48 -24.15
C ALA A 42 12.78 -11.59 -22.90
N LEU A 43 13.33 -10.38 -22.98
CA LEU A 43 13.27 -9.40 -21.90
C LEU A 43 11.84 -8.95 -21.60
N ASP A 44 11.02 -8.68 -22.62
CA ASP A 44 9.61 -8.31 -22.46
C ASP A 44 8.79 -9.42 -21.77
N ILE A 45 9.02 -10.68 -22.16
CA ILE A 45 8.40 -11.84 -21.50
C ILE A 45 8.83 -11.91 -20.03
N GLY A 46 10.12 -11.75 -19.75
CA GLY A 46 10.65 -11.74 -18.39
C GLY A 46 10.04 -10.63 -17.55
N HIS A 47 9.97 -9.40 -18.08
CA HIS A 47 9.35 -8.26 -17.41
C HIS A 47 7.88 -8.53 -17.08
N LYS A 48 7.09 -9.02 -18.05
CA LYS A 48 5.68 -9.37 -17.82
C LYS A 48 5.50 -10.46 -16.78
N GLN A 49 6.38 -11.46 -16.76
CA GLN A 49 6.35 -12.51 -15.75
C GLN A 49 6.63 -11.95 -14.35
N THR A 50 7.66 -11.10 -14.20
CA THR A 50 7.96 -10.45 -12.93
C THR A 50 6.84 -9.52 -12.47
N GLU A 51 6.24 -8.75 -13.39
CA GLU A 51 5.10 -7.88 -13.09
C GLU A 51 3.89 -8.68 -12.60
N ASN A 52 3.57 -9.79 -13.26
CA ASN A 52 2.49 -10.68 -12.82
C ASN A 52 2.78 -11.28 -11.44
N GLN A 53 4.02 -11.73 -11.18
CA GLN A 53 4.41 -12.25 -9.87
C GLN A 53 4.29 -11.21 -8.76
N LEU A 54 4.67 -9.96 -9.04
CA LEU A 54 4.52 -8.86 -8.10
C LEU A 54 3.04 -8.56 -7.82
N HIS A 55 2.20 -8.58 -8.85
CA HIS A 55 0.76 -8.41 -8.68
C HIS A 55 0.13 -9.54 -7.86
N ASP A 56 0.45 -10.79 -8.15
CA ASP A 56 -0.08 -11.94 -7.41
C ASP A 56 0.38 -11.92 -5.95
N ALA A 57 1.65 -11.59 -5.70
CA ALA A 57 2.17 -11.42 -4.34
C ALA A 57 1.46 -10.29 -3.58
N ALA A 58 1.19 -9.16 -4.23
CA ALA A 58 0.43 -8.07 -3.64
C ALA A 58 -1.00 -8.50 -3.27
N ARG A 59 -1.69 -9.20 -4.18
CA ARG A 59 -3.06 -9.71 -3.92
C ARG A 59 -3.11 -10.71 -2.78
N HIS A 60 -2.13 -11.62 -2.69
CA HIS A 60 -2.04 -12.56 -1.57
C HIS A 60 -1.77 -11.85 -0.25
N LYS A 61 -0.90 -10.84 -0.25
CA LYS A 61 -0.63 -10.03 0.94
C LYS A 61 -1.91 -9.33 1.42
N ASP A 62 -2.68 -8.73 0.52
CA ASP A 62 -3.93 -8.04 0.87
C ASP A 62 -4.98 -9.01 1.43
N ALA A 63 -5.13 -10.18 0.78
CA ALA A 63 -6.05 -11.21 1.26
C ALA A 63 -5.67 -11.73 2.65
N TYR A 64 -4.37 -11.92 2.90
CA TYR A 64 -3.86 -12.35 4.20
C TYR A 64 -4.11 -11.30 5.29
N LEU A 65 -3.83 -10.02 5.02
CA LEU A 65 -4.08 -8.93 5.97
C LEU A 65 -5.57 -8.80 6.30
N THR A 66 -6.43 -8.95 5.29
CA THR A 66 -7.88 -8.93 5.48
C THR A 66 -8.33 -10.05 6.40
N MET A 67 -7.93 -11.30 6.12
CA MET A 67 -8.24 -12.47 6.94
C MET A 67 -7.74 -12.30 8.38
N LEU A 68 -6.49 -11.88 8.54
CA LEU A 68 -5.86 -11.71 9.85
C LEU A 68 -6.61 -10.68 10.70
N ALA A 69 -7.03 -9.56 10.11
CA ALA A 69 -7.75 -8.54 10.86
C ALA A 69 -9.12 -9.03 11.32
N HIS A 70 -9.84 -9.79 10.49
CA HIS A 70 -11.09 -10.43 10.91
C HIS A 70 -10.86 -11.44 12.05
N GLU A 71 -9.86 -12.31 11.91
CA GLU A 71 -9.50 -13.29 12.92
C GLU A 71 -9.07 -12.65 14.24
N LEU A 72 -8.45 -11.46 14.21
CA LEU A 72 -8.04 -10.70 15.39
C LEU A 72 -9.15 -9.79 15.96
N ARG A 73 -10.11 -9.33 15.14
CA ARG A 73 -11.29 -8.61 15.62
C ARG A 73 -12.21 -9.53 16.42
N ASN A 74 -12.33 -10.78 15.99
CA ASN A 74 -13.17 -11.80 16.63
C ASN A 74 -12.87 -11.99 18.14
N PRO A 75 -11.61 -12.16 18.61
CA PRO A 75 -11.29 -12.26 20.03
C PRO A 75 -11.44 -10.95 20.80
N LEU A 76 -11.43 -9.78 20.15
CA LEU A 76 -11.66 -8.50 20.81
C LEU A 76 -13.14 -8.26 21.15
N ALA A 77 -14.07 -8.78 20.35
CA ALA A 77 -15.50 -8.58 20.59
C ALA A 77 -15.97 -9.12 21.97
N PRO A 78 -15.59 -10.34 22.40
CA PRO A 78 -15.85 -10.82 23.76
C PRO A 78 -15.22 -9.95 24.85
N LEU A 79 -14.03 -9.37 24.63
CA LEU A 79 -13.38 -8.49 25.59
C LEU A 79 -14.15 -7.18 25.77
N ARG A 80 -14.64 -6.57 24.68
CA ARG A 80 -15.53 -5.39 24.76
C ARG A 80 -16.83 -5.74 25.49
N ASN A 81 -17.43 -6.90 25.19
CA ASN A 81 -18.63 -7.35 25.88
C ASN A 81 -18.39 -7.54 27.39
N ALA A 82 -17.24 -8.10 27.79
CA ALA A 82 -16.91 -8.23 29.20
C ALA A 82 -16.79 -6.87 29.90
N VAL A 83 -16.17 -5.88 29.25
CA VAL A 83 -16.09 -4.50 29.77
C VAL A 83 -17.49 -3.87 29.91
N GLU A 84 -18.36 -4.03 28.92
CA GLU A 84 -19.75 -3.54 28.97
C GLU A 84 -20.55 -4.20 30.10
N VAL A 85 -20.38 -5.52 30.30
CA VAL A 85 -20.97 -6.22 31.46
C VAL A 85 -20.43 -5.63 32.77
N MET A 86 -19.13 -5.36 32.86
CA MET A 86 -18.52 -4.73 34.05
C MET A 86 -19.03 -3.30 34.29
N ARG A 87 -19.44 -2.57 33.24
CA ARG A 87 -20.10 -1.26 33.38
C ARG A 87 -21.51 -1.39 33.96
N GLY A 88 -22.24 -2.44 33.59
CA GLY A 88 -23.59 -2.71 34.09
C GLY A 88 -23.64 -3.25 35.52
N LEU A 89 -22.52 -3.80 36.02
CA LEU A 89 -22.37 -4.16 37.42
C LEU A 89 -22.11 -2.87 38.21
N ASP A 90 -23.09 -2.42 39.00
CA ASP A 90 -22.99 -1.23 39.85
C ASP A 90 -22.02 -1.48 41.02
N VAL A 91 -20.72 -1.46 40.72
CA VAL A 91 -19.64 -1.73 41.68
C VAL A 91 -19.09 -0.40 42.19
N PRO A 92 -19.32 -0.04 43.46
CA PRO A 92 -18.92 1.26 44.02
C PRO A 92 -17.43 1.36 44.37
N ASP A 93 -16.58 0.41 43.97
CA ASP A 93 -15.15 0.43 44.25
C ASP A 93 -14.41 1.30 43.20
N PRO A 94 -13.82 2.45 43.60
CA PRO A 94 -13.11 3.35 42.69
C PRO A 94 -11.96 2.67 41.93
N LYS A 95 -11.31 1.68 42.53
CA LYS A 95 -10.18 0.97 41.93
C LYS A 95 -10.63 0.01 40.83
N LEU A 96 -11.79 -0.61 41.01
CA LEU A 96 -12.40 -1.47 39.97
C LEU A 96 -12.92 -0.64 38.79
N ILE A 97 -13.45 0.55 39.06
CA ILE A 97 -13.83 1.54 38.04
C ILE A 97 -12.59 1.95 37.21
N GLU A 98 -11.49 2.31 37.87
CA GLU A 98 -10.24 2.68 37.21
C GLU A 98 -9.68 1.55 36.33
N LEU A 99 -9.60 0.32 36.87
CA LEU A 99 -9.12 -0.85 36.13
C LEU A 99 -9.99 -1.18 34.92
N ARG A 100 -11.32 -1.11 35.08
CA ARG A 100 -12.26 -1.30 33.97
C ARG A 100 -12.02 -0.27 32.87
N ASP A 101 -11.86 1.00 33.22
CA ASP A 101 -11.65 2.07 32.25
C ASP A 101 -10.29 1.93 31.53
N ILE A 102 -9.26 1.41 32.21
CA ILE A 102 -7.99 1.05 31.59
C ILE A 102 -8.18 -0.08 30.56
N ILE A 103 -8.89 -1.16 30.94
CA ILE A 103 -9.15 -2.29 30.04
C ILE A 103 -9.95 -1.84 28.82
N ASP A 104 -10.98 -1.03 29.01
CA ASP A 104 -11.80 -0.48 27.94
C ASP A 104 -10.95 0.27 26.90
N ARG A 105 -10.13 1.23 27.37
CA ARG A 105 -9.22 1.99 26.50
C ARG A 105 -8.26 1.07 25.76
N GLN A 106 -7.73 0.04 26.41
CA GLN A 106 -6.77 -0.88 25.79
C GLN A 106 -7.42 -1.74 24.70
N VAL A 107 -8.62 -2.26 24.94
CA VAL A 107 -9.36 -3.07 23.96
C VAL A 107 -9.74 -2.21 22.76
N ASP A 108 -10.21 -0.98 22.99
CA ASP A 108 -10.50 -0.03 21.91
C ASP A 108 -9.24 0.38 21.14
N HIS A 109 -8.10 0.56 21.81
CA HIS A 109 -6.82 0.82 21.16
C HIS A 109 -6.39 -0.33 20.25
N MET A 110 -6.51 -1.59 20.71
CA MET A 110 -6.23 -2.78 19.90
C MET A 110 -7.14 -2.86 18.66
N ALA A 111 -8.43 -2.56 18.81
CA ALA A 111 -9.35 -2.53 17.69
C ALA A 111 -8.94 -1.47 16.65
N ARG A 112 -8.58 -0.26 17.09
CA ARG A 112 -8.09 0.81 16.21
C ARG A 112 -6.80 0.45 15.48
N MET A 113 -5.85 -0.23 16.15
CA MET A 113 -4.62 -0.68 15.50
C MET A 113 -4.88 -1.72 14.39
N LEU A 114 -5.82 -2.65 14.63
CA LEU A 114 -6.21 -3.63 13.62
C LEU A 114 -6.90 -2.98 12.42
N ASP A 115 -7.78 -2.01 12.68
CA ASP A 115 -8.40 -1.20 11.63
C ASP A 115 -7.32 -0.46 10.80
N GLY A 116 -6.33 0.16 11.46
CA GLY A 116 -5.22 0.82 10.76
C GLY A 116 -4.34 -0.11 9.92
N LEU A 117 -4.15 -1.37 10.33
CA LEU A 117 -3.43 -2.36 9.53
C LEU A 117 -4.18 -2.71 8.24
N LEU A 118 -5.51 -2.80 8.30
CA LEU A 118 -6.37 -2.96 7.13
C LEU A 118 -6.31 -1.75 6.22
N ASP A 119 -6.32 -0.54 6.79
CA ASP A 119 -6.25 0.70 6.03
C ASP A 119 -4.97 0.76 5.18
N ILE A 120 -3.82 0.34 5.72
CA ILE A 120 -2.57 0.27 4.95
C ILE A 120 -2.68 -0.67 3.75
N SER A 121 -3.37 -1.81 3.89
CA SER A 121 -3.63 -2.75 2.78
C SER A 121 -4.57 -2.15 1.73
N HIS A 122 -5.61 -1.43 2.16
CA HIS A 122 -6.56 -0.79 1.24
C HIS A 122 -5.99 0.44 0.53
N ILE A 123 -5.12 1.22 1.18
CA ILE A 123 -4.37 2.32 0.56
C ILE A 123 -3.45 1.76 -0.52
N ALA A 124 -2.70 0.69 -0.21
CA ALA A 124 -1.80 0.05 -1.18
C ALA A 124 -2.55 -0.47 -2.42
N SER A 125 -3.83 -0.85 -2.28
CA SER A 125 -4.67 -1.33 -3.38
C SER A 125 -5.58 -0.25 -4.01
N SER A 126 -5.42 1.04 -3.65
CA SER A 126 -6.27 2.15 -4.13
C SER A 126 -7.78 1.95 -3.92
N LYS A 127 -8.17 1.14 -2.93
CA LYS A 127 -9.58 0.82 -2.60
C LYS A 127 -10.15 1.67 -1.47
N LEU A 128 -9.37 2.62 -0.96
CA LEU A 128 -9.77 3.48 0.14
C LEU A 128 -10.92 4.41 -0.30
N GLN A 129 -12.08 4.26 0.35
CA GLN A 129 -13.20 5.20 0.23
C GLN A 129 -13.30 6.04 1.50
N LEU A 130 -13.36 7.36 1.33
CA LEU A 130 -13.50 8.30 2.45
C LEU A 130 -14.99 8.43 2.78
N GLN A 131 -15.35 8.26 4.06
CA GLN A 131 -16.68 8.56 4.57
C GLN A 131 -16.63 9.81 5.45
N GLN A 132 -17.54 10.75 5.21
CA GLN A 132 -17.66 11.90 6.09
C GLN A 132 -18.48 11.51 7.32
N GLU A 133 -17.88 11.69 8.49
CA GLU A 133 -18.51 11.40 9.77
C GLU A 133 -18.32 12.58 10.73
N GLU A 134 -19.31 12.78 11.59
CA GLU A 134 -19.19 13.69 12.73
C GLU A 134 -18.30 13.06 13.80
N ILE A 135 -17.23 13.76 14.19
CA ILE A 135 -16.34 13.34 15.27
C ILE A 135 -16.25 14.42 16.35
N ASP A 136 -16.34 13.99 17.61
CA ASP A 136 -16.02 14.84 18.77
C ASP A 136 -14.50 14.90 18.98
N LEU A 137 -13.91 16.03 18.58
CA LEU A 137 -12.48 16.26 18.73
C LEU A 137 -12.04 16.33 20.20
N VAL A 138 -12.91 16.81 21.10
CA VAL A 138 -12.56 16.95 22.52
C VAL A 138 -12.39 15.57 23.14
N ALA A 139 -13.35 14.66 22.88
CA ALA A 139 -13.23 13.26 23.31
C ALA A 139 -11.99 12.58 22.69
N LEU A 140 -11.75 12.77 21.39
CA LEU A 140 -10.60 12.19 20.70
C LEU A 140 -9.27 12.64 21.30
N PHE A 141 -9.09 13.96 21.50
CA PHE A 141 -7.86 14.49 22.08
C PHE A 141 -7.70 14.03 23.53
N ARG A 142 -8.76 14.08 24.35
CA ARG A 142 -8.72 13.55 25.73
C ARG A 142 -8.21 12.11 25.76
N GLN A 143 -8.80 11.24 24.96
CA GLN A 143 -8.39 9.84 24.89
C GLN A 143 -6.93 9.70 24.42
N THR A 144 -6.53 10.46 23.41
CA THR A 144 -5.13 10.44 22.93
C THR A 144 -4.17 10.87 24.03
N THR A 145 -4.48 11.93 24.79
CA THR A 145 -3.66 12.34 25.96
C THR A 145 -3.52 11.24 27.01
N GLU A 146 -4.60 10.52 27.31
CA GLU A 146 -4.59 9.39 28.24
C GLU A 146 -3.71 8.24 27.74
N ASP A 147 -3.80 7.89 26.46
CA ASP A 147 -3.02 6.81 25.83
C ASP A 147 -1.50 7.07 26.00
N PHE A 148 -1.06 8.33 25.96
CA PHE A 148 0.36 8.70 26.15
C PHE A 148 0.74 8.99 27.61
N ARG A 149 -0.22 9.08 28.55
CA ARG A 149 0.06 9.48 29.94
C ARG A 149 1.12 8.59 30.59
N ASN A 150 0.92 7.28 30.55
CA ASN A 150 1.82 6.32 31.21
C ASN A 150 3.27 6.44 30.68
N ILE A 151 3.42 6.56 29.36
CA ILE A 151 4.73 6.69 28.72
C ILE A 151 5.39 8.02 29.12
N LEU A 152 4.66 9.13 29.07
CA LEU A 152 5.21 10.45 29.36
C LEU A 152 5.53 10.63 30.84
N GLU A 153 4.68 10.14 31.74
CA GLU A 153 4.94 10.17 33.18
C GLU A 153 6.17 9.34 33.56
N SER A 154 6.40 8.20 32.90
CA SER A 154 7.62 7.41 33.07
C SER A 154 8.90 8.17 32.66
N MET A 155 8.76 9.16 31.77
CA MET A 155 9.84 10.06 31.33
C MET A 155 9.90 11.36 32.14
N GLY A 156 9.11 11.49 33.21
CA GLY A 156 9.01 12.70 34.03
C GLY A 156 8.37 13.88 33.31
N ARG A 157 7.57 13.63 32.25
CA ARG A 157 6.88 14.64 31.44
C ARG A 157 5.38 14.56 31.67
N ARG A 158 4.69 15.69 31.52
CA ARG A 158 3.23 15.77 31.58
C ARG A 158 2.69 16.36 30.29
N LEU A 159 1.67 15.73 29.73
CA LEU A 159 0.90 16.25 28.61
C LEU A 159 -0.40 16.84 29.14
N LEU A 160 -0.71 18.07 28.74
CA LEU A 160 -1.92 18.79 29.13
C LEU A 160 -2.68 19.16 27.86
N PHE A 161 -3.93 18.71 27.77
CA PHE A 161 -4.87 19.17 26.77
C PHE A 161 -5.80 20.20 27.40
N ILE A 162 -5.81 21.41 26.84
CA ILE A 162 -6.62 22.55 27.30
C ILE A 162 -7.55 22.94 26.15
N THR A 163 -8.84 23.03 26.44
CA THR A 163 -9.87 23.47 25.49
C THR A 163 -10.92 24.30 26.21
N ASP A 164 -11.37 25.38 25.57
CA ASP A 164 -12.48 26.22 26.04
C ASP A 164 -13.83 25.73 25.49
N SER A 165 -13.81 24.78 24.54
CA SER A 165 -14.99 24.17 23.94
C SER A 165 -15.26 22.79 24.53
N VAL A 166 -16.54 22.51 24.80
CA VAL A 166 -16.99 21.25 25.40
C VAL A 166 -17.19 20.18 24.33
N ASP A 167 -17.72 20.56 23.17
CA ASP A 167 -17.94 19.70 22.01
C ASP A 167 -17.47 20.43 20.76
N ILE A 168 -16.52 19.86 20.03
CA ILE A 168 -16.16 20.34 18.69
C ILE A 168 -16.43 19.21 17.72
N VAL A 169 -17.57 19.31 17.03
CA VAL A 169 -17.98 18.35 16.01
C VAL A 169 -17.40 18.79 14.66
N PHE A 170 -16.48 17.99 14.12
CA PHE A 170 -15.96 18.20 12.77
C PHE A 170 -16.52 17.15 11.82
N LEU A 171 -16.78 17.57 10.57
CA LEU A 171 -16.85 16.66 9.45
C LEU A 171 -15.44 16.18 9.16
N PHE A 172 -15.12 15.00 9.70
CA PHE A 172 -13.86 14.34 9.45
C PHE A 172 -14.06 13.30 8.36
N ASN A 173 -13.10 13.20 7.44
CA ASN A 173 -13.04 12.05 6.55
C ASN A 173 -12.55 10.85 7.37
N SER A 174 -13.50 10.14 7.94
CA SER A 174 -13.27 8.89 8.64
C SER A 174 -13.18 7.77 7.61
N TRP A 175 -12.19 6.91 7.77
CA TRP A 175 -11.90 5.80 6.85
C TRP A 175 -12.79 4.58 7.13
N LYS A 176 -13.90 4.73 7.88
CA LYS A 176 -14.67 3.55 8.32
C LYS A 176 -15.22 2.79 7.13
N PHE A 177 -14.91 1.50 7.14
CA PHE A 177 -15.50 0.53 6.24
C PHE A 177 -16.86 0.06 6.78
N SER A 178 -17.87 0.13 5.91
CA SER A 178 -19.12 -0.60 6.08
C SER A 178 -18.84 -2.08 5.74
N TYR A 179 -18.90 -2.95 6.75
CA TYR A 179 -18.90 -4.39 6.53
C TYR A 179 -20.25 -4.78 5.95
N ASN A 180 -20.27 -5.21 4.68
CA ASN A 180 -21.36 -6.02 4.14
C ASN A 180 -21.00 -7.50 4.27
#